data_AF-A0A3A4UDU6-F1
#
_entry.id   AF-A0A3A4UDU6-F1
#
_cell.length_a   1.000
_cell.length_b   1.000
_cell.length_c   1.000
_cell.angle_alpha   90.00
_cell.angle_beta   90.00
_cell.angle_gamma   90.00
#
_symmetry.space_group_name_H-M   'P 1'
#
loop_
_entity.id
_entity.type
_entity.pdbx_description
1 polymer ?
#
loop_
_entity_poly.entity_id
_entity_poly.type
_entity_poly.pdbx_seq_one_letter_code
_entity_poly.pdbx_strand_id
1 'polypeptide(L)'
;MIYNYNIEVKTFMNPESGSAPREIKENAVFEANHDLTLREADQVSEQPVVAETMPRGHLSSLREHILHLPEYENYKNQPIKLENFDSVLEEFWKHVGQSPKPEEVKTGEVLDSLVKGIRGGVSDYYKSLLSLQRVGKKEFLVDREAYKEETQYRDQRRKIVHDALISDLKAFHRYCYQVLPKKFGISVATENFFKGPELNNRDFIGNWAFETEQGRRLEDAVRVIDSKLSGKKEEAESTH
;
A
#
# COMPACT_ATOMS: atom_id res chain seq x y z
N MET A 1 -14.22 12.10 -0.24
CA MET A 1 -14.54 11.79 1.18
C MET A 1 -13.22 11.58 1.90
N ILE A 2 -12.88 12.43 2.86
CA ILE A 2 -11.65 12.33 3.63
C ILE A 2 -11.94 11.36 4.78
N TYR A 3 -11.41 10.14 4.74
CA TYR A 3 -11.43 9.27 5.91
C TYR A 3 -10.40 9.81 6.91
N ASN A 4 -10.87 10.67 7.81
CA ASN A 4 -10.15 10.95 9.05
C ASN A 4 -10.10 9.64 9.84
N TYR A 5 -8.97 8.93 9.81
CA TYR A 5 -8.66 7.89 10.80
C TYR A 5 -8.36 8.54 12.17
N ASN A 6 -9.33 9.26 12.72
CA ASN A 6 -9.41 9.49 14.15
C ASN A 6 -9.98 8.22 14.76
N ILE A 7 -9.11 7.38 15.32
CA ILE A 7 -9.51 6.26 16.15
C ILE A 7 -10.05 6.86 17.47
N GLU A 8 -11.30 7.30 17.46
CA GLU A 8 -12.07 7.50 18.68
C GLU A 8 -12.53 6.13 19.17
N VAL A 9 -11.89 5.64 20.22
CA VAL A 9 -12.32 4.44 20.95
C VAL A 9 -13.65 4.77 21.64
N LYS A 10 -14.77 4.53 20.94
CA LYS A 10 -16.09 4.60 21.56
C LYS A 10 -16.26 3.41 22.49
N THR A 11 -16.31 3.73 23.78
CA THR A 11 -16.66 2.83 24.88
C THR A 11 -18.10 2.36 24.67
N PHE A 12 -18.30 1.11 24.28
CA PHE A 12 -19.64 0.51 24.26
C PHE A 12 -20.04 0.14 25.68
N MET A 13 -20.93 0.93 26.28
CA MET A 13 -21.63 0.55 27.51
C MET A 13 -22.92 -0.20 27.20
N ASN A 14 -22.99 -1.41 27.76
CA ASN A 14 -24.12 -2.21 28.23
C ASN A 14 -25.32 -2.52 27.30
N PRO A 15 -25.64 -3.81 27.03
CA PRO A 15 -26.82 -4.21 26.29
C PRO A 15 -27.96 -4.53 27.25
N GLU A 16 -28.87 -3.59 27.48
CA GLU A 16 -30.21 -3.93 27.95
C GLU A 16 -31.25 -3.39 26.98
N SER A 17 -32.04 -4.32 26.45
CA SER A 17 -33.30 -4.16 25.70
C SER A 17 -33.22 -3.81 24.20
N GLY A 18 -34.01 -4.56 23.42
CA GLY A 18 -34.47 -4.17 22.08
C GLY A 18 -33.68 -4.77 20.93
N SER A 19 -34.35 -5.57 20.10
CA SER A 19 -33.84 -6.00 18.79
C SER A 19 -33.26 -4.82 18.00
N ALA A 20 -31.97 -4.90 17.63
CA ALA A 20 -31.32 -3.87 16.83
C ALA A 20 -32.10 -3.58 15.52
N PRO A 21 -32.36 -2.31 15.16
CA PRO A 21 -32.99 -1.90 13.91
C PRO A 21 -32.36 -2.56 12.68
N ARG A 22 -33.16 -2.92 11.66
CA ARG A 22 -32.70 -3.59 10.42
C ARG A 22 -31.50 -2.89 9.76
N GLU A 23 -31.50 -1.55 9.71
CA GLU A 23 -30.41 -0.74 9.15
C GLU A 23 -29.07 -0.94 9.87
N ILE A 24 -29.08 -1.16 11.19
CA ILE A 24 -27.86 -1.43 11.97
C ILE A 24 -27.31 -2.83 11.66
N LYS A 25 -28.18 -3.80 11.39
CA LYS A 25 -27.78 -5.16 11.03
C LYS A 25 -27.22 -5.24 9.61
N GLU A 26 -27.80 -4.50 8.67
CA GLU A 26 -27.33 -4.47 7.27
C GLU A 26 -25.95 -3.80 7.15
N ASN A 27 -25.71 -2.70 7.87
CA ASN A 27 -24.40 -2.06 7.92
C ASN A 27 -23.33 -2.95 8.56
N ALA A 28 -23.64 -3.64 9.65
CA ALA A 28 -22.68 -4.54 10.31
C ALA A 28 -22.30 -5.75 9.44
N VAL A 29 -23.25 -6.28 8.65
CA VAL A 29 -22.98 -7.37 7.70
C VAL A 29 -22.13 -6.88 6.52
N PHE A 30 -22.40 -5.68 6.02
CA PHE A 30 -21.59 -5.06 4.98
C PHE A 30 -20.14 -4.83 5.45
N GLU A 31 -19.94 -4.24 6.64
CA GLU A 31 -18.63 -4.02 7.23
C GLU A 31 -17.88 -5.33 7.46
N ALA A 32 -18.55 -6.37 7.98
CA ALA A 32 -17.92 -7.67 8.18
C ALA A 32 -17.48 -8.35 6.87
N ASN A 33 -18.29 -8.23 5.81
CA ASN A 33 -17.96 -8.76 4.49
C ASN A 33 -16.83 -7.97 3.81
N HIS A 34 -16.79 -6.66 3.99
CA HIS A 34 -15.70 -5.79 3.54
C HIS A 34 -14.37 -6.17 4.22
N ASP A 35 -14.37 -6.25 5.55
CA ASP A 35 -13.20 -6.65 6.35
C ASP A 35 -12.70 -8.05 5.99
N LEU A 36 -13.61 -8.99 5.71
CA LEU A 36 -13.26 -10.34 5.28
C LEU A 36 -12.63 -10.34 3.89
N THR A 37 -13.23 -9.63 2.94
CA THR A 37 -12.73 -9.52 1.56
C THR A 37 -11.31 -8.97 1.55
N LEU A 38 -11.05 -7.89 2.31
CA LEU A 38 -9.71 -7.31 2.43
C LEU A 38 -8.69 -8.31 2.99
N ARG A 39 -9.06 -9.08 4.01
CA ARG A 39 -8.15 -10.08 4.61
C ARG A 39 -7.87 -11.26 3.69
N GLU A 40 -8.89 -11.77 3.01
CA GLU A 40 -8.74 -12.87 2.05
C GLU A 40 -7.88 -12.43 0.86
N ALA A 41 -8.09 -11.21 0.35
CA ALA A 41 -7.25 -10.63 -0.69
C ALA A 41 -5.79 -10.45 -0.24
N ASP A 42 -5.56 -9.91 0.96
CA ASP A 42 -4.22 -9.82 1.56
C ASP A 42 -3.54 -11.21 1.64
N GLN A 43 -4.28 -12.23 2.07
CA GLN A 43 -3.75 -13.59 2.19
C GLN A 43 -3.43 -14.20 0.82
N VAL A 44 -4.29 -14.02 -0.18
CA VAL A 44 -4.05 -14.51 -1.55
C VAL A 44 -2.87 -13.78 -2.19
N SER A 45 -2.74 -12.48 -1.97
CA SER A 45 -1.61 -11.68 -2.46
C SER A 45 -0.28 -12.10 -1.83
N GLU A 46 -0.22 -12.31 -0.51
CA GLU A 46 1.02 -12.70 0.17
C GLU A 46 1.39 -14.17 -0.04
N GLN A 47 0.38 -15.03 -0.19
CA GLN A 47 0.56 -16.48 -0.28
C GLN A 47 -0.30 -17.03 -1.42
N PRO A 48 0.15 -16.94 -2.69
CA PRO A 48 -0.63 -17.38 -3.84
C PRO A 48 -1.07 -18.85 -3.79
N VAL A 49 -0.35 -19.69 -3.03
CA VAL A 49 -0.71 -21.09 -2.76
C VAL A 49 -2.06 -21.24 -2.04
N VAL A 50 -2.50 -20.24 -1.28
CA VAL A 50 -3.81 -20.25 -0.61
C VAL A 50 -4.94 -20.30 -1.63
N ALA A 51 -4.80 -19.58 -2.74
CA ALA A 51 -5.78 -19.62 -3.84
C ALA A 51 -5.89 -21.01 -4.48
N GLU A 52 -4.88 -21.88 -4.35
CA GLU A 52 -4.93 -23.26 -4.86
C GLU A 52 -5.88 -24.14 -4.06
N THR A 53 -6.07 -23.83 -2.78
CA THR A 53 -6.93 -24.59 -1.87
C THR A 53 -8.38 -24.10 -1.84
N MET A 54 -8.63 -22.92 -2.41
CA MET A 54 -9.94 -22.30 -2.41
C MET A 54 -10.84 -22.89 -3.52
N PRO A 55 -12.13 -23.18 -3.23
CA PRO A 55 -13.08 -23.60 -4.27
C PRO A 55 -13.21 -22.52 -5.36
N ARG A 56 -13.29 -22.94 -6.64
CA ARG A 56 -13.45 -22.02 -7.78
C ARG A 56 -14.61 -21.03 -7.64
N GLY A 57 -15.72 -21.48 -7.06
CA GLY A 57 -16.88 -20.61 -6.78
C GLY A 57 -16.55 -19.50 -5.77
N HIS A 58 -15.80 -19.82 -4.72
CA HIS A 58 -15.34 -18.85 -3.73
C HIS A 58 -14.33 -17.86 -4.34
N LEU A 59 -13.37 -18.34 -5.14
CA LEU A 59 -12.44 -17.47 -5.88
C LEU A 59 -13.16 -16.49 -6.79
N SER A 60 -14.20 -16.96 -7.50
CA SER A 60 -15.00 -16.11 -8.38
C SER A 60 -15.74 -15.02 -7.58
N SER A 61 -16.37 -15.39 -6.46
CA SER A 61 -17.03 -14.43 -5.57
C SER A 61 -16.04 -13.43 -4.95
N LEU A 62 -14.88 -13.89 -4.46
CA LEU A 62 -13.84 -13.03 -3.89
C LEU A 62 -13.34 -12.01 -4.92
N ARG A 63 -13.05 -12.46 -6.15
CA ARG A 63 -12.68 -11.57 -7.26
C ARG A 63 -13.75 -10.51 -7.50
N GLU A 64 -15.01 -10.91 -7.66
CA GLU A 64 -16.10 -9.97 -7.91
C GLU A 64 -16.24 -8.97 -6.75
N HIS A 65 -16.11 -9.41 -5.49
CA HIS A 65 -16.13 -8.49 -4.36
C HIS A 65 -14.98 -7.49 -4.40
N ILE A 66 -13.74 -7.94 -4.68
CA ILE A 66 -12.57 -7.05 -4.80
C ILE A 66 -12.81 -5.97 -5.86
N LEU A 67 -13.34 -6.34 -7.02
CA LEU A 67 -13.57 -5.39 -8.13
C LEU A 67 -14.57 -4.29 -7.79
N HIS A 68 -15.46 -4.52 -6.82
CA HIS A 68 -16.45 -3.55 -6.35
C HIS A 68 -16.02 -2.82 -5.06
N LEU A 69 -14.80 -3.06 -4.56
CA LEU A 69 -14.27 -2.34 -3.41
C LEU A 69 -13.88 -0.91 -3.80
N PRO A 70 -14.29 0.12 -3.03
CA PRO A 70 -13.83 1.48 -3.22
C PRO A 70 -12.30 1.60 -3.17
N GLU A 71 -11.62 0.81 -2.34
CA GLU A 71 -10.16 0.76 -2.24
C GLU A 71 -9.50 0.36 -3.56
N TYR A 72 -10.09 -0.60 -4.27
CA TYR A 72 -9.60 -1.05 -5.57
C TYR A 72 -9.82 0.03 -6.63
N GLU A 73 -11.01 0.60 -6.71
CA GLU A 73 -11.30 1.68 -7.66
C GLU A 73 -10.44 2.93 -7.43
N ASN A 74 -10.27 3.33 -6.16
CA ASN A 74 -9.42 4.46 -5.79
C ASN A 74 -7.99 4.23 -6.24
N TYR A 75 -7.43 3.04 -5.98
CA TYR A 75 -6.09 2.68 -6.42
C TYR A 75 -5.93 2.71 -7.95
N LYS A 76 -6.89 2.19 -8.71
CA LYS A 76 -6.83 2.24 -10.18
C LYS A 76 -6.80 3.68 -10.71
N ASN A 77 -7.45 4.60 -10.00
CA ASN A 77 -7.56 6.03 -10.34
C ASN A 77 -6.52 6.93 -9.66
N GLN A 78 -5.61 6.39 -8.84
CA GLN A 78 -4.56 7.19 -8.20
C GLN A 78 -3.63 7.80 -9.26
N PRO A 79 -3.33 9.11 -9.18
CA PRO A 79 -2.45 9.78 -10.13
C PRO A 79 -0.98 9.38 -9.96
N ILE A 80 -0.58 9.04 -8.73
CA ILE A 80 0.79 8.68 -8.39
C ILE A 80 0.79 7.20 -8.02
N LYS A 81 1.40 6.38 -8.88
CA LYS A 81 1.53 4.92 -8.69
C LYS A 81 2.99 4.53 -8.53
N LEU A 82 3.25 3.35 -7.98
CA LEU A 82 4.62 2.84 -7.80
C LEU A 82 5.34 2.66 -9.14
N GLU A 83 4.60 2.30 -10.19
CA GLU A 83 5.10 2.09 -11.54
C GLU A 83 5.61 3.39 -12.17
N ASN A 84 5.11 4.56 -11.72
CA ASN A 84 5.64 5.84 -12.18
C ASN A 84 7.12 6.00 -11.77
N PHE A 85 7.51 5.52 -10.60
CA PHE A 85 8.90 5.61 -10.14
C PHE A 85 9.83 4.73 -10.98
N ASP A 86 9.40 3.52 -11.35
CA ASP A 86 10.19 2.65 -12.23
C ASP A 86 10.33 3.24 -13.63
N SER A 87 9.27 3.87 -14.16
CA SER A 87 9.30 4.47 -15.49
C SER A 87 10.39 5.55 -15.64
N VAL A 88 10.70 6.28 -14.56
CA VAL A 88 11.81 7.25 -14.55
C VAL A 88 13.17 6.55 -14.57
N LEU A 89 13.31 5.44 -13.85
CA LEU A 89 14.53 4.64 -13.85
C LEU A 89 14.76 4.01 -15.23
N GLU A 90 13.71 3.48 -15.85
CA GLU A 90 13.74 2.94 -17.21
C GLU A 90 14.10 4.01 -18.24
N GLU A 91 13.48 5.19 -18.15
CA GLU A 91 13.79 6.33 -19.01
C GLU A 91 15.25 6.78 -18.86
N PHE A 92 15.76 6.80 -17.63
CA PHE A 92 17.15 7.09 -17.35
C PHE A 92 18.09 6.10 -18.03
N TRP A 93 17.88 4.80 -17.85
CA TRP A 93 18.73 3.78 -18.45
C TRP A 93 18.64 3.76 -19.98
N LYS A 94 17.45 4.02 -20.53
CA LYS A 94 17.25 4.18 -21.96
C LYS A 94 18.01 5.37 -22.51
N HIS A 95 18.09 6.48 -21.77
CA HIS A 95 18.81 7.68 -22.18
C HIS A 95 20.33 7.49 -22.19
N VAL A 96 20.89 6.87 -21.15
CA VAL A 96 22.36 6.68 -21.04
C VAL A 96 22.89 5.55 -21.93
N GLY A 97 22.01 4.63 -22.36
CA GLY A 97 22.32 3.59 -23.33
C GLY A 97 23.20 2.47 -22.78
N GLN A 98 23.81 1.69 -23.68
CA GLN A 98 24.53 0.45 -23.35
C GLN A 98 25.95 0.68 -22.80
N SER A 99 26.48 1.89 -22.86
CA SER A 99 27.84 2.20 -22.41
C SER A 99 27.85 3.48 -21.57
N PRO A 100 27.20 3.45 -20.39
CA PRO A 100 27.09 4.61 -19.52
C PRO A 100 28.45 5.00 -18.95
N LYS A 101 28.65 6.31 -18.79
CA LYS A 101 29.80 6.86 -18.07
C LYS A 101 29.70 6.53 -16.58
N PRO A 102 30.83 6.53 -15.83
CA PRO A 102 30.82 6.24 -14.39
C PRO A 102 29.84 7.10 -13.57
N GLU A 103 29.66 8.37 -13.94
CA GLU A 103 28.72 9.28 -13.29
C GLU A 103 27.24 8.97 -13.57
N GLU A 104 26.96 8.42 -14.74
CA GLU A 104 25.64 7.95 -15.16
C GLU A 104 25.29 6.66 -14.41
N VAL A 105 26.23 5.71 -14.32
CA VAL A 105 26.08 4.49 -13.52
C VAL A 105 25.75 4.84 -12.07
N LYS A 106 26.56 5.70 -11.43
CA LYS A 106 26.33 6.12 -10.05
C LYS A 106 24.97 6.79 -9.85
N THR A 107 24.52 7.59 -10.82
CA THR A 107 23.20 8.23 -10.75
C THR A 107 22.08 7.20 -10.86
N GLY A 108 22.20 6.25 -11.78
CA GLY A 108 21.25 5.16 -11.96
C GLY A 108 21.15 4.26 -10.74
N GLU A 109 22.28 3.92 -10.10
CA GLU A 109 22.32 3.17 -8.84
C GLU A 109 21.60 3.91 -7.70
N VAL A 110 21.77 5.23 -7.61
CA VAL A 110 21.06 6.03 -6.59
C VAL A 110 19.56 6.07 -6.89
N LEU A 111 19.16 6.25 -8.15
CA LEU A 111 17.75 6.21 -8.54
C LEU A 111 17.12 4.85 -8.24
N ASP A 112 17.78 3.76 -8.62
CA ASP A 112 17.33 2.39 -8.33
C ASP A 112 17.18 2.16 -6.81
N SER A 113 18.17 2.60 -6.02
CA SER A 113 18.10 2.53 -4.56
C SER A 113 16.91 3.32 -4.00
N LEU A 114 16.63 4.52 -4.52
CA LEU A 114 15.49 5.33 -4.10
C LEU A 114 14.15 4.68 -4.50
N VAL A 115 14.04 4.14 -5.71
CA VAL A 115 12.82 3.43 -6.17
C VAL A 115 12.54 2.21 -5.29
N LYS A 116 13.57 1.40 -5.01
CA LYS A 116 13.48 0.25 -4.09
C LYS A 116 13.12 0.70 -2.67
N GLY A 117 13.73 1.79 -2.19
CA GLY A 117 13.44 2.39 -0.88
C GLY A 117 11.99 2.85 -0.76
N ILE A 118 11.44 3.51 -1.80
CA ILE A 118 10.04 3.94 -1.84
C ILE A 118 9.10 2.73 -1.82
N ARG A 119 9.32 1.73 -2.69
CA ARG A 119 8.51 0.51 -2.74
C ARG A 119 8.54 -0.24 -1.40
N GLY A 120 9.72 -0.44 -0.83
CA GLY A 120 9.90 -1.07 0.48
C GLY A 120 9.24 -0.26 1.60
N GLY A 121 9.44 1.05 1.61
CA GLY A 121 8.88 1.97 2.60
C GLY A 121 7.35 2.01 2.58
N VAL A 122 6.72 1.95 1.40
CA VAL A 122 5.26 1.84 1.25
C VAL A 122 4.74 0.54 1.89
N SER A 123 5.34 -0.61 1.55
CA SER A 123 4.99 -1.91 2.15
C SER A 123 5.19 -1.92 3.68
N ASP A 124 6.33 -1.42 4.15
CA ASP A 124 6.68 -1.45 5.58
C ASP A 124 5.80 -0.50 6.39
N TYR A 125 5.42 0.65 5.81
CA TYR A 125 4.51 1.60 6.44
C TYR A 125 3.10 0.99 6.58
N TYR A 126 2.58 0.38 5.52
CA TYR A 126 1.31 -0.35 5.53
C TYR A 126 1.31 -1.44 6.62
N LYS A 127 2.33 -2.30 6.65
CA LYS A 127 2.49 -3.35 7.68
C LYS A 127 2.54 -2.78 9.10
N SER A 128 3.21 -1.64 9.28
CA SER A 128 3.31 -0.97 10.58
C SER A 128 1.94 -0.45 11.06
N LEU A 129 1.13 0.09 10.14
CA LEU A 129 -0.25 0.51 10.43
C LEU A 129 -1.16 -0.67 10.78
N LEU A 130 -1.13 -1.75 10.01
CA LEU A 130 -1.89 -2.96 10.33
C LEU A 130 -1.49 -3.56 11.70
N SER A 131 -0.20 -3.51 12.01
CA SER A 131 0.35 -3.94 13.29
C SER A 131 -0.25 -3.14 14.46
N LEU A 132 -0.42 -1.82 14.32
CA LEU A 132 -1.06 -0.96 15.32
C LEU A 132 -2.55 -1.27 15.46
N GLN A 133 -3.27 -1.43 14.35
CA GLN A 133 -4.70 -1.79 14.37
C GLN A 133 -4.93 -3.13 15.09
N ARG A 134 -4.05 -4.12 14.89
CA ARG A 134 -4.11 -5.42 15.58
C ARG A 134 -3.89 -5.29 17.07
N VAL A 135 -3.02 -4.39 17.52
CA VAL A 135 -2.83 -4.12 18.95
C VAL A 135 -4.07 -3.46 19.54
N GLY A 136 -4.69 -2.49 18.87
CA GLY A 136 -5.95 -1.89 19.32
C GLY A 136 -7.06 -2.91 19.58
N LYS A 137 -7.13 -3.99 18.78
CA LYS A 137 -8.09 -5.10 19.00
C LYS A 137 -7.80 -5.96 20.25
N LYS A 138 -6.62 -5.81 20.88
CA LYS A 138 -6.19 -6.54 22.08
C LYS A 138 -6.29 -5.72 23.37
N GLU A 139 -6.78 -4.48 23.31
CA GLU A 139 -6.85 -3.56 24.46
C GLU A 139 -7.53 -4.21 25.69
N PHE A 140 -8.56 -5.03 25.48
CA PHE A 140 -9.30 -5.69 26.55
C PHE A 140 -8.68 -7.01 27.06
N LEU A 141 -7.60 -7.49 26.44
CA LEU A 141 -7.00 -8.82 26.71
C LEU A 141 -5.63 -8.74 27.39
N VAL A 142 -5.06 -7.54 27.52
CA VAL A 142 -3.69 -7.33 28.00
C VAL A 142 -3.73 -6.34 29.16
N ASP A 143 -2.78 -6.48 30.08
CA ASP A 143 -2.52 -5.48 31.11
C ASP A 143 -2.35 -4.07 30.50
N ARG A 144 -2.85 -3.05 31.20
CA ARG A 144 -2.96 -1.69 30.64
C ARG A 144 -1.60 -1.07 30.38
N GLU A 145 -0.65 -1.26 31.28
CA GLU A 145 0.72 -0.78 31.16
C GLU A 145 1.43 -1.50 30.01
N ALA A 146 1.31 -2.83 29.93
CA ALA A 146 1.85 -3.61 28.81
C ALA A 146 1.25 -3.21 27.45
N TYR A 147 -0.07 -2.95 27.40
CA TYR A 147 -0.74 -2.45 26.19
C TYR A 147 -0.20 -1.09 25.76
N LYS A 148 0.02 -0.18 26.71
CA LYS A 148 0.56 1.17 26.45
C LYS A 148 1.98 1.09 25.91
N GLU A 149 2.85 0.30 26.51
CA GLU A 149 4.24 0.11 26.07
C GLU A 149 4.31 -0.46 24.65
N GLU A 150 3.53 -1.51 24.37
CA GLU A 150 3.47 -2.14 23.05
C GLU A 150 2.95 -1.18 21.96
N THR A 151 1.91 -0.41 22.29
CA THR A 151 1.34 0.60 21.37
C THR A 151 2.36 1.70 21.07
N GLN A 152 3.06 2.20 22.09
CA GLN A 152 4.09 3.23 21.92
C GLN A 152 5.26 2.72 21.07
N TYR A 153 5.74 1.50 21.34
CA TYR A 153 6.82 0.88 20.56
C TYR A 153 6.44 0.76 19.07
N ARG A 154 5.24 0.25 18.77
CA ARG A 154 4.76 0.12 17.39
C ARG A 154 4.54 1.47 16.71
N ASP A 155 4.05 2.47 17.44
CA ASP A 155 3.86 3.82 16.90
C ASP A 155 5.19 4.51 16.58
N GLN A 156 6.21 4.33 17.44
CA GLN A 156 7.56 4.81 17.16
C GLN A 156 8.13 4.15 15.89
N ARG A 157 7.97 2.83 15.74
CA ARG A 157 8.40 2.13 14.53
C ARG A 157 7.68 2.65 13.29
N ARG A 158 6.35 2.83 13.35
CA ARG A 158 5.58 3.44 12.25
C ARG A 158 6.14 4.80 11.85
N LYS A 159 6.44 5.67 12.82
CA LYS A 159 7.00 7.02 12.58
C LYS A 159 8.35 6.95 11.88
N ILE A 160 9.25 6.07 12.31
CA ILE A 160 10.58 5.88 11.70
C ILE A 160 10.45 5.44 10.24
N VAL A 161 9.61 4.45 9.96
CA VAL A 161 9.37 3.96 8.60
C VAL A 161 8.77 5.06 7.72
N HIS A 162 7.81 5.83 8.26
CA HIS A 162 7.21 6.95 7.55
C HIS A 162 8.22 8.05 7.21
N ASP A 163 9.10 8.38 8.16
CA ASP A 163 10.14 9.39 7.97
C ASP A 163 11.14 8.98 6.88
N ALA A 164 11.52 7.70 6.87
CA ALA A 164 12.37 7.14 5.82
C ALA A 164 11.69 7.23 4.44
N LEU A 165 10.42 6.81 4.34
CA LEU A 165 9.66 6.91 3.09
C LEU A 165 9.56 8.36 2.58
N ILE A 166 9.24 9.32 3.45
CA ILE A 166 9.20 10.75 3.09
C ILE A 166 10.58 11.23 2.64
N SER A 167 11.64 10.80 3.29
CA SER A 167 13.01 11.16 2.93
C SER A 167 13.36 10.68 1.51
N ASP A 168 13.04 9.42 1.19
CA ASP A 168 13.29 8.84 -0.13
C ASP A 168 12.46 9.52 -1.22
N LEU A 169 11.16 9.79 -0.96
CA LEU A 169 10.30 10.55 -1.87
C LEU A 169 10.85 11.96 -2.15
N LYS A 170 11.33 12.66 -1.12
CA LYS A 170 11.96 13.98 -1.28
C LYS A 170 13.26 13.90 -2.07
N ALA A 171 14.08 12.87 -1.82
CA ALA A 171 15.31 12.66 -2.57
C ALA A 171 15.01 12.36 -4.05
N PHE A 172 14.09 11.44 -4.33
CA PHE A 172 13.65 11.09 -5.67
C PHE A 172 13.09 12.31 -6.42
N HIS A 173 12.25 13.11 -5.76
CA HIS A 173 11.76 14.38 -6.31
C HIS A 173 12.93 15.31 -6.68
N ARG A 174 13.94 15.49 -5.81
CA ARG A 174 15.12 16.31 -6.18
C ARG A 174 15.83 15.77 -7.41
N TYR A 175 15.94 14.44 -7.56
CA TYR A 175 16.52 13.86 -8.77
C TYR A 175 15.70 14.21 -10.02
N CYS A 176 14.39 13.99 -9.99
CA CYS A 176 13.50 14.23 -11.12
C CYS A 176 13.48 15.70 -11.55
N TYR A 177 13.47 16.64 -10.60
CA TYR A 177 13.27 18.06 -10.89
C TYR A 177 14.56 18.88 -10.99
N GLN A 178 15.68 18.37 -10.50
CA GLN A 178 16.93 19.13 -10.45
C GLN A 178 18.10 18.40 -11.10
N VAL A 179 18.29 17.11 -10.80
CA VAL A 179 19.48 16.39 -11.26
C VAL A 179 19.29 15.91 -12.70
N LEU A 180 18.19 15.22 -12.98
CA LEU A 180 17.91 14.62 -14.29
C LEU A 180 17.85 15.65 -15.42
N PRO A 181 17.09 16.76 -15.30
CA PRO A 181 17.01 17.74 -16.38
C PRO A 181 18.33 18.50 -16.58
N LYS A 182 19.02 18.85 -15.48
CA LYS A 182 20.24 19.68 -15.57
C LYS A 182 21.47 18.91 -16.04
N LYS A 183 21.61 17.65 -15.62
CA LYS A 183 22.81 16.85 -15.93
C LYS A 183 22.64 15.98 -17.16
N PHE A 184 21.42 15.50 -17.41
CA PHE A 184 21.16 14.50 -18.45
C PHE A 184 20.10 14.97 -19.46
N GLY A 185 19.48 16.14 -19.27
CA GLY A 185 18.43 16.61 -20.20
C GLY A 185 17.18 15.74 -20.23
N ILE A 186 16.99 14.88 -19.22
CA ILE A 186 15.82 14.00 -19.09
C ILE A 186 14.69 14.80 -18.44
N SER A 187 13.51 14.79 -19.06
CA SER A 187 12.34 15.50 -18.54
C SER A 187 11.31 14.51 -18.02
N VAL A 188 10.98 14.61 -16.74
CA VAL A 188 10.00 13.74 -16.09
C VAL A 188 8.59 14.34 -16.19
N ALA A 189 7.60 13.52 -16.53
CA ALA A 189 6.18 13.90 -16.56
C ALA A 189 5.68 14.23 -15.15
N THR A 190 5.51 15.51 -14.86
CA THR A 190 5.29 16.05 -13.50
C THR A 190 3.92 15.74 -12.90
N GLU A 191 2.94 15.42 -13.75
CA GLU A 191 1.56 15.13 -13.40
C GLU A 191 1.39 13.83 -12.60
N ASN A 192 2.36 12.91 -12.69
CA ASN A 192 2.31 11.60 -12.06
C ASN A 192 3.18 11.51 -10.78
N PHE A 193 3.63 12.65 -10.26
CA PHE A 193 4.48 12.71 -9.07
C PHE A 193 4.01 13.75 -8.07
N PHE A 194 4.45 13.57 -6.83
CA PHE A 194 4.22 14.53 -5.77
C PHE A 194 4.75 15.91 -6.12
N LYS A 195 3.98 16.93 -5.80
CA LYS A 195 4.41 18.32 -5.81
C LYS A 195 5.15 18.64 -4.51
N GLY A 196 6.02 19.65 -4.56
CA GLY A 196 6.79 20.10 -3.39
C GLY A 196 5.97 20.28 -2.10
N PRO A 197 4.79 20.94 -2.12
CA PRO A 197 3.94 21.07 -0.93
C PRO A 197 3.40 19.73 -0.39
N GLU A 198 3.06 18.79 -1.28
CA GLU A 198 2.52 17.47 -0.91
C GLU A 198 3.56 16.63 -0.16
N LEU A 199 4.84 16.71 -0.56
CA LEU A 199 5.95 16.05 0.13
C LEU A 199 6.19 16.54 1.56
N ASN A 200 5.65 17.69 1.94
CA ASN A 200 5.73 18.20 3.32
C ASN A 200 4.50 17.83 4.16
N ASN A 201 3.45 17.29 3.54
CA ASN A 201 2.26 16.84 4.22
C ASN A 201 2.38 15.36 4.59
N ARG A 202 2.70 15.10 5.87
CA ARG A 202 2.86 13.73 6.37
C ARG A 202 1.58 12.90 6.22
N ASP A 203 0.42 13.48 6.52
CA ASP A 203 -0.84 12.74 6.48
C ASP A 203 -1.19 12.37 5.04
N PHE A 204 -0.90 13.25 4.09
CA PHE A 204 -1.07 12.96 2.67
C PHE A 204 -0.19 11.80 2.20
N ILE A 205 1.12 11.82 2.53
CA ILE A 205 2.04 10.72 2.17
C ILE A 205 1.64 9.41 2.86
N GLY A 206 1.24 9.47 4.13
CA GLY A 206 0.78 8.29 4.87
C GLY A 206 -0.46 7.67 4.24
N ASN A 207 -1.47 8.49 3.92
CA ASN A 207 -2.69 8.01 3.26
C ASN A 207 -2.39 7.43 1.88
N TRP A 208 -1.62 8.14 1.06
CA TRP A 208 -1.18 7.63 -0.24
C TRP A 208 -0.47 6.28 -0.11
N ALA A 209 0.50 6.17 0.80
CA ALA A 209 1.28 4.94 0.97
C ALA A 209 0.39 3.76 1.40
N PHE A 210 -0.52 4.01 2.34
CA PHE A 210 -1.46 2.98 2.80
C PHE A 210 -2.40 2.53 1.68
N GLU A 211 -3.06 3.46 1.01
CA GLU A 211 -3.98 3.17 -0.09
C GLU A 211 -3.27 2.51 -1.28
N THR A 212 -2.05 2.93 -1.58
CA THR A 212 -1.21 2.36 -2.65
C THR A 212 -0.91 0.90 -2.37
N GLU A 213 -0.42 0.56 -1.18
CA GLU A 213 -0.09 -0.83 -0.85
C GLU A 213 -1.33 -1.71 -0.74
N GLN A 214 -2.42 -1.18 -0.15
CA GLN A 214 -3.69 -1.90 -0.06
C GLN A 214 -4.23 -2.22 -1.46
N GLY A 215 -4.32 -1.20 -2.32
CA GLY A 215 -4.79 -1.37 -3.69
C GLY A 215 -3.92 -2.31 -4.53
N ARG A 216 -2.59 -2.21 -4.39
CA ARG A 216 -1.64 -3.12 -5.05
C ARG A 216 -1.89 -4.58 -4.65
N ARG A 217 -2.15 -4.85 -3.38
CA ARG A 217 -2.47 -6.20 -2.87
C ARG A 217 -3.79 -6.73 -3.41
N LEU A 218 -4.81 -5.87 -3.49
CA LEU A 218 -6.07 -6.20 -4.14
C LEU A 218 -5.87 -6.55 -5.62
N GLU A 219 -5.06 -5.76 -6.34
CA GLU A 219 -4.74 -6.04 -7.74
C GLU A 219 -3.94 -7.34 -7.93
N ASP A 220 -2.94 -7.59 -7.10
CA ASP A 220 -2.20 -8.85 -7.10
C ASP A 220 -3.12 -10.04 -6.82
N ALA A 221 -4.04 -9.91 -5.85
CA ALA A 221 -5.00 -10.96 -5.55
C ALA A 221 -5.91 -11.26 -6.76
N VAL A 222 -6.42 -10.23 -7.44
CA VAL A 222 -7.20 -10.39 -8.68
C VAL A 222 -6.38 -11.11 -9.75
N ARG A 223 -5.11 -10.73 -9.96
CA ARG A 223 -4.22 -11.38 -10.94
C ARG A 223 -4.03 -12.87 -10.63
N VAL A 224 -3.74 -13.21 -9.38
CA VAL A 224 -3.58 -14.60 -8.92
C VAL A 224 -4.87 -15.39 -9.14
N ILE A 225 -6.03 -14.82 -8.77
CA ILE A 225 -7.33 -15.46 -8.95
C ILE A 225 -7.62 -15.70 -10.44
N ASP A 226 -7.40 -14.71 -11.30
CA ASP A 226 -7.62 -14.80 -12.75
C ASP A 226 -6.74 -15.87 -13.40
N SER A 227 -5.48 -15.97 -12.98
CA SER A 227 -4.56 -17.03 -13.39
C SER A 227 -5.14 -18.42 -13.05
N LYS A 228 -5.61 -18.60 -11.81
CA LYS A 228 -6.23 -19.87 -11.37
C LYS A 228 -7.54 -20.19 -12.06
N LEU A 229 -8.42 -19.21 -12.25
CA LEU A 229 -9.70 -19.41 -12.92
C LEU A 229 -9.51 -19.74 -14.41
N SER A 230 -8.56 -19.10 -15.08
CA SER A 230 -8.22 -19.37 -16.48
C SER A 230 -7.41 -20.65 -16.69
N GLY A 231 -6.86 -21.25 -15.62
CA GLY A 231 -6.01 -22.45 -15.70
C GLY A 231 -4.61 -22.17 -16.25
N LYS A 232 -4.22 -20.90 -16.40
CA LYS A 232 -2.83 -20.52 -16.70
C LYS A 232 -2.03 -20.60 -15.39
N LYS A 233 -0.81 -21.15 -15.43
CA LYS A 233 0.15 -20.97 -14.34
C LYS A 233 0.85 -19.64 -14.57
N GLU A 234 1.01 -18.82 -13.54
CA GLU A 234 1.98 -17.72 -13.57
C GLU A 234 3.37 -18.34 -13.82
N GLU A 235 3.97 -18.02 -14.96
CA GLU A 235 5.42 -18.07 -15.07
C GLU A 235 5.93 -16.98 -14.13
N ALA A 236 6.47 -17.39 -12.98
CA ALA A 236 7.14 -16.47 -12.08
C ALA A 236 8.25 -15.79 -12.88
N GLU A 237 8.16 -14.47 -13.06
CA GLU A 237 9.27 -13.64 -13.49
C GLU A 237 10.36 -13.72 -12.42
N SER A 238 11.19 -14.75 -12.54
CA SER A 238 12.50 -14.88 -11.90
C SER A 238 13.40 -13.80 -12.50
N THR A 239 13.38 -12.61 -11.90
CA THR A 239 14.41 -11.61 -12.14
C THR A 239 15.70 -12.07 -11.45
N HIS A 240 16.70 -12.36 -12.29
CA HIS A 240 18.10 -12.55 -11.92
C HIS A 240 18.74 -11.25 -11.41
#